data_AF-A0A6G2PXC0-F1
#
_entry.id   AF-A0A6G2PXC0-F1
#
_cell.length_a   1.000
_cell.length_b   1.000
_cell.length_c   1.000
_cell.angle_alpha   90.00
_cell.angle_beta   90.00
_cell.angle_gamma   90.00
#
_symmetry.space_group_name_H-M   'P 1'
#
loop_
_entity.id
_entity.type
_entity.pdbx_description
1 polymer ?
#
loop_
_entity_poly.entity_id
_entity_poly.type
_entity_poly.pdbx_seq_one_letter_code
_entity_poly.pdbx_strand_id
1 'polypeptide(L)'
;ACADEPLPLLEVPRRTPFLAISKAVSAAIAADQYRAVTAGFAAQRELTKQALNSGPEGLLTALAAQVDGWAALYDASGTVVAAAPDWAGRRAARLTGEVERLRERPAPASSVVGGPEHEDRVELHSLGTGRRPRAALAVGTAAAPGTAERYAVHSAIALLTLTTERSRSLHAAEQRIGTAVLRMLLAGEPDHARAVAGDLYGGLLDAPFRMIVADSLPGARATATGGDRLGTLAEALESAAARSGEAVLVVPEGERLVVLAA
;
A
#
# COMPACT_ATOMS: atom_id res chain seq x y z
N ALA A 1 24.73 40.62 15.71
CA ALA A 1 23.72 40.35 14.66
C ALA A 1 24.05 39.05 13.95
N CYS A 2 25.01 38.97 13.02
CA CYS A 2 25.38 37.68 12.39
C CYS A 2 26.33 36.81 13.23
N ALA A 3 26.95 37.33 14.29
CA ALA A 3 27.81 36.56 15.18
C ALA A 3 27.04 35.58 16.08
N ASP A 4 25.73 35.80 16.24
CA ASP A 4 24.86 35.08 17.17
C ASP A 4 24.00 34.00 16.46
N GLU A 5 24.09 33.92 15.12
CA GLU A 5 23.30 33.03 14.26
C GLU A 5 24.22 32.09 13.46
N PRO A 6 23.92 30.78 13.34
CA PRO A 6 24.75 29.80 12.65
C PRO A 6 24.60 29.88 11.11
N LEU A 7 24.69 31.08 10.54
CA LEU A 7 24.59 31.30 9.11
C LEU A 7 25.97 31.64 8.51
N PRO A 8 26.35 31.05 7.37
CA PRO A 8 27.61 31.37 6.72
C PRO A 8 27.61 32.83 6.22
N LEU A 9 28.62 33.61 6.63
CA LEU A 9 28.83 34.97 6.12
C LEU A 9 29.56 34.92 4.78
N LEU A 10 28.94 35.48 3.75
CA LEU A 10 29.51 35.57 2.41
C LEU A 10 29.87 37.02 2.08
N GLU A 11 31.14 37.30 1.80
CA GLU A 11 31.56 38.60 1.30
C GLU A 11 31.41 38.65 -0.23
N VAL A 12 30.60 39.60 -0.71
CA VAL A 12 30.44 39.85 -2.14
C VAL A 12 31.36 41.02 -2.52
N PRO A 13 32.32 40.83 -3.46
CA PRO A 13 33.19 41.92 -3.90
C PRO A 13 32.38 43.12 -4.41
N ARG A 14 32.78 44.35 -4.02
CA ARG A 14 32.05 45.60 -4.38
C ARG A 14 31.80 45.80 -5.88
N ARG A 15 32.65 45.20 -6.72
CA ARG A 15 32.55 45.25 -8.19
C ARG A 15 31.48 44.33 -8.79
N THR A 16 30.87 43.45 -8.00
CA THR A 16 29.83 42.52 -8.46
C THR A 16 28.48 43.22 -8.48
N PRO A 17 27.89 43.49 -9.66
CA PRO A 17 26.57 44.12 -9.72
C PRO A 17 25.50 43.17 -9.16
N PHE A 18 24.48 43.70 -8.49
CA PHE A 18 23.36 42.90 -7.97
C PHE A 18 22.70 42.04 -9.06
N LEU A 19 22.59 42.56 -10.29
CA LEU A 19 22.07 41.82 -11.44
C LEU A 19 22.86 40.53 -11.76
N ALA A 20 24.18 40.53 -11.54
CA ALA A 20 25.01 39.34 -11.75
C ALA A 20 24.70 38.26 -10.71
N ILE A 21 24.45 38.66 -9.46
CA ILE A 21 24.02 37.76 -8.37
C ILE A 21 22.66 37.18 -8.70
N SER A 22 21.67 38.03 -9.05
CA SER A 22 20.33 37.56 -9.41
C SER A 22 20.36 36.58 -10.59
N LYS A 23 21.16 36.84 -11.63
CA LYS A 23 21.32 35.90 -12.75
C LYS A 23 21.94 34.58 -12.33
N ALA A 24 22.97 34.60 -11.48
CA ALA A 24 23.62 33.39 -10.99
C ALA A 24 22.65 32.54 -10.15
N VAL A 25 21.89 33.16 -9.23
CA VAL A 25 20.89 32.48 -8.42
C VAL A 25 19.77 31.92 -9.29
N SER A 26 19.23 32.70 -10.22
CA SER A 26 18.19 32.22 -11.15
C SER A 26 18.68 31.06 -12.02
N ALA A 27 19.92 31.12 -12.52
CA ALA A 27 20.51 30.03 -13.29
C ALA A 27 20.71 28.76 -12.42
N ALA A 28 21.14 28.92 -11.17
CA ALA A 28 21.29 27.80 -10.24
C ALA A 28 19.94 27.14 -9.92
N ILE A 29 18.89 27.93 -9.66
CA ILE A 29 17.53 27.42 -9.43
C ILE A 29 17.01 26.70 -10.67
N ALA A 30 17.17 27.28 -11.86
CA ALA A 30 16.75 26.65 -13.11
C ALA A 30 17.49 25.32 -13.36
N ALA A 31 18.79 25.28 -13.12
CA ALA A 31 19.58 24.06 -13.23
C ALA A 31 19.13 22.99 -12.21
N ASP A 32 18.80 23.40 -10.98
CA ASP A 32 18.30 22.49 -9.95
C ASP A 32 16.94 21.90 -10.31
N GLN A 33 16.00 22.74 -10.77
CA GLN A 33 14.69 22.31 -11.27
C GLN A 33 14.82 21.35 -12.45
N TYR A 34 15.70 21.65 -13.41
CA TYR A 34 15.94 20.76 -14.55
C TYR A 34 16.48 19.40 -14.08
N ARG A 35 17.50 19.38 -13.21
CA ARG A 35 18.02 18.14 -12.63
C ARG A 35 16.95 17.34 -11.91
N ALA A 36 16.11 17.99 -11.10
CA ALA A 36 15.04 17.33 -10.36
C ALA A 36 14.02 16.67 -11.29
N VAL A 37 13.63 17.32 -12.39
CA VAL A 37 12.70 16.76 -13.38
C VAL A 37 13.34 15.58 -14.12
N THR A 38 14.59 15.71 -14.58
CA THR A 38 15.30 14.63 -15.26
C THR A 38 15.48 13.41 -14.36
N ALA A 39 15.87 13.64 -13.09
CA ALA A 39 15.98 12.58 -12.09
C ALA A 39 14.61 11.92 -11.82
N GLY A 40 13.54 12.71 -11.71
CA GLY A 40 12.18 12.20 -11.53
C GLY A 40 11.73 11.28 -12.66
N PHE A 41 11.97 11.64 -13.93
CA PHE A 41 11.66 10.76 -15.07
C PHE A 41 12.50 9.48 -15.10
N ALA A 42 13.79 9.58 -14.74
CA ALA A 42 14.65 8.41 -14.65
C ALA A 42 14.15 7.45 -13.56
N ALA A 43 13.80 7.97 -12.38
CA ALA A 43 13.20 7.22 -11.29
C ALA A 43 11.88 6.56 -11.70
N GLN A 44 10.97 7.31 -12.32
CA GLN A 44 9.70 6.76 -12.81
C GLN A 44 9.91 5.61 -13.80
N ARG A 45 10.85 5.75 -14.74
CA ARG A 45 11.16 4.71 -15.73
C ARG A 45 11.70 3.45 -15.06
N GLU A 46 12.61 3.60 -14.10
CA GLU A 46 13.15 2.46 -13.36
C GLU A 46 12.08 1.77 -12.50
N LEU A 47 11.28 2.53 -11.76
CA LEU A 47 10.16 2.00 -10.98
C LEU A 47 9.16 1.23 -11.84
N THR A 48 8.82 1.77 -13.01
CA THR A 48 7.91 1.10 -13.96
C THR A 48 8.51 -0.21 -14.45
N LYS A 49 9.80 -0.21 -14.79
CA LYS A 49 10.52 -1.42 -15.23
C LYS A 49 10.52 -2.50 -14.14
N GLN A 50 10.80 -2.12 -12.89
CA GLN A 50 10.83 -3.07 -11.78
C GLN A 50 9.45 -3.60 -11.42
N ALA A 51 8.42 -2.75 -11.48
CA ALA A 51 7.03 -3.18 -11.29
C ALA A 51 6.60 -4.26 -12.28
N LEU A 52 7.05 -4.16 -13.53
CA LEU A 52 6.70 -5.11 -14.59
C LEU A 52 7.49 -6.43 -14.51
N ASN A 53 8.77 -6.38 -14.15
CA ASN A 53 9.65 -7.55 -14.18
C ASN A 53 9.66 -8.34 -12.86
N SER A 54 9.56 -7.62 -11.74
CA SER A 54 9.81 -8.14 -10.39
C SER A 54 8.62 -7.88 -9.46
N GLY A 55 7.51 -7.36 -10.01
CA GLY A 55 6.29 -7.09 -9.27
C GLY A 55 6.43 -6.00 -8.19
N PRO A 56 5.52 -6.00 -7.20
CA PRO A 56 5.51 -5.02 -6.11
C PRO A 56 6.80 -4.98 -5.29
N GLU A 57 7.42 -6.13 -5.01
CA GLU A 57 8.66 -6.22 -4.22
C GLU A 57 9.85 -5.54 -4.91
N GLY A 58 10.01 -5.78 -6.22
CA GLY A 58 11.04 -5.10 -7.00
C GLY A 58 10.81 -3.59 -7.09
N LEU A 59 9.54 -3.15 -7.22
CA LEU A 59 9.20 -1.74 -7.15
C LEU A 59 9.57 -1.14 -5.79
N LEU A 60 9.26 -1.80 -4.67
CA LEU A 60 9.63 -1.33 -3.32
C LEU A 60 11.15 -1.23 -3.16
N THR A 61 11.89 -2.20 -3.67
CA THR A 61 13.36 -2.21 -3.65
C THR A 61 13.95 -1.01 -4.39
N ALA A 62 13.45 -0.74 -5.60
CA ALA A 62 13.88 0.42 -6.37
C ALA A 62 13.45 1.75 -5.74
N LEU A 63 12.26 1.80 -5.13
CA LEU A 63 11.80 2.99 -4.41
C LEU A 63 12.69 3.28 -3.20
N ALA A 64 12.98 2.28 -2.37
CA ALA A 64 13.84 2.41 -1.20
C ALA A 64 15.23 2.96 -1.58
N ALA A 65 15.81 2.46 -2.67
CA ALA A 65 17.07 2.97 -3.20
C ALA A 65 16.98 4.42 -3.70
N GLN A 66 15.87 4.79 -4.32
CA GLN A 66 15.67 6.14 -4.86
C GLN A 66 15.44 7.22 -3.79
N VAL A 67 14.88 6.83 -2.64
CA VAL A 67 14.63 7.74 -1.50
C VAL A 67 15.71 7.69 -0.43
N ASP A 68 16.77 6.88 -0.64
CA ASP A 68 17.81 6.58 0.35
C ASP A 68 17.23 6.21 1.71
N GLY A 69 16.30 5.25 1.70
CA GLY A 69 15.50 4.91 2.88
C GLY A 69 14.87 3.53 2.76
N TRP A 70 13.63 3.41 3.19
CA TRP A 70 12.89 2.16 3.13
C TRP A 70 11.44 2.35 2.72
N ALA A 71 10.83 1.29 2.21
CA ALA A 71 9.43 1.26 1.80
C ALA A 71 8.76 -0.05 2.24
N ALA A 72 7.48 0.00 2.59
CA ALA A 72 6.70 -1.18 2.94
C ALA A 72 5.26 -1.09 2.41
N LEU A 73 4.76 -2.21 1.90
CA LEU A 73 3.40 -2.38 1.41
C LEU A 73 2.58 -3.15 2.45
N TYR A 74 1.39 -2.63 2.75
CA TYR A 74 0.41 -3.22 3.64
C TYR A 74 -0.81 -3.67 2.86
N ASP A 75 -1.39 -4.79 3.25
CA ASP A 75 -2.67 -5.26 2.72
C ASP A 75 -3.88 -4.62 3.41
N ALA A 76 -5.06 -5.14 3.06
CA ALA A 76 -6.34 -4.73 3.58
C ALA A 76 -6.60 -5.22 5.02
N SER A 77 -5.66 -5.95 5.63
CA SER A 77 -5.68 -6.25 7.07
C SER A 77 -4.77 -5.32 7.88
N GLY A 78 -3.97 -4.47 7.22
CA GLY A 78 -2.92 -3.69 7.89
C GLY A 78 -1.65 -4.50 8.18
N THR A 79 -1.55 -5.70 7.60
CA THR A 79 -0.35 -6.55 7.69
C THR A 79 0.67 -6.15 6.64
N VAL A 80 1.95 -6.17 6.99
CA VAL A 80 3.05 -5.94 6.03
C VAL A 80 3.15 -7.14 5.09
N VAL A 81 2.92 -6.90 3.81
CA VAL A 81 3.01 -7.93 2.74
C VAL A 81 4.43 -7.99 2.18
N ALA A 82 5.04 -6.82 2.00
CA ALA A 82 6.38 -6.69 1.45
C ALA A 82 7.06 -5.45 2.03
N ALA A 83 8.36 -5.53 2.23
CA ALA A 83 9.16 -4.40 2.69
C ALA A 83 10.55 -4.45 2.04
N ALA A 84 11.12 -3.29 1.79
CA ALA A 84 12.47 -3.15 1.28
C ALA A 84 13.18 -1.97 1.97
N PRO A 85 14.45 -2.13 2.39
CA PRO A 85 15.19 -3.40 2.42
C PRO A 85 14.62 -4.39 3.46
N ASP A 86 15.09 -5.63 3.51
CA ASP A 86 14.53 -6.69 4.36
C ASP A 86 14.40 -6.33 5.86
N TRP A 87 15.32 -5.50 6.37
CA TRP A 87 15.28 -5.03 7.76
C TRP A 87 14.07 -4.11 8.05
N ALA A 88 13.49 -3.49 7.03
CA ALA A 88 12.40 -2.54 7.14
C ALA A 88 11.09 -3.20 7.62
N GLY A 89 10.92 -4.51 7.40
CA GLY A 89 9.73 -5.24 7.84
C GLY A 89 9.44 -5.07 9.34
N ARG A 90 10.48 -5.06 10.19
CA ARG A 90 10.32 -4.83 11.64
C ARG A 90 9.92 -3.40 12.00
N ARG A 91 10.35 -2.40 11.22
CA ARG A 91 9.94 -1.00 11.42
C ARG A 91 8.51 -0.80 10.93
N ALA A 92 8.19 -1.35 9.75
CA ALA A 92 6.86 -1.33 9.16
C ALA A 92 5.81 -1.97 10.09
N ALA A 93 6.10 -3.12 10.70
CA ALA A 93 5.18 -3.78 11.63
C ALA A 93 4.78 -2.91 12.85
N ARG A 94 5.59 -1.93 13.24
CA ARG A 94 5.25 -0.99 14.33
C ARG A 94 4.21 0.04 13.93
N LEU A 95 3.99 0.24 12.63
CA LEU A 95 3.11 1.26 12.07
C LEU A 95 1.72 0.73 11.72
N THR A 96 1.43 -0.55 11.96
CA THR A 96 0.13 -1.17 11.65
C THR A 96 -1.05 -0.35 12.19
N GLY A 97 -0.98 0.13 13.44
CA GLY A 97 -2.05 0.95 14.02
C GLY A 97 -2.25 2.31 13.33
N GLU A 98 -1.18 2.94 12.82
CA GLU A 98 -1.29 4.20 12.05
C GLU A 98 -1.84 3.94 10.64
N VAL A 99 -1.49 2.81 10.03
CA VAL A 99 -2.05 2.36 8.75
C VAL A 99 -3.54 2.07 8.86
N GLU A 100 -3.98 1.40 9.93
CA GLU A 100 -5.40 1.15 10.20
C GLU A 100 -6.20 2.45 10.29
N ARG A 101 -5.70 3.43 11.06
CA ARG A 101 -6.32 4.77 11.16
C ARG A 101 -6.37 5.50 9.82
N LEU A 102 -5.31 5.38 9.00
CA LEU A 102 -5.27 6.01 7.68
C LEU A 102 -6.38 5.47 6.76
N ARG A 103 -6.69 4.17 6.86
CA ARG A 103 -7.70 3.51 6.03
C ARG A 103 -9.14 3.89 6.35
N GLU A 104 -9.40 4.44 7.53
CA GLU A 104 -10.71 5.00 7.88
C GLU A 104 -11.05 6.26 7.06
N ARG A 105 -10.04 6.85 6.40
CA ARG A 105 -10.20 8.03 5.56
C ARG A 105 -10.41 7.62 4.09
N PRO A 106 -11.30 8.32 3.34
CA PRO A 106 -11.43 8.10 1.91
C PRO A 106 -10.10 8.32 1.18
N ALA A 107 -9.77 7.45 0.22
CA ALA A 107 -8.59 7.64 -0.60
C ALA A 107 -8.81 8.78 -1.63
N PRO A 108 -7.77 9.55 -1.99
CA PRO A 108 -6.40 9.46 -1.48
C PRO A 108 -6.24 10.14 -0.11
N ALA A 109 -5.60 9.44 0.81
CA ALA A 109 -5.23 9.94 2.12
C ALA A 109 -3.73 9.68 2.37
N SER A 110 -3.07 10.66 3.00
CA SER A 110 -1.72 10.50 3.51
C SER A 110 -1.62 10.96 4.97
N SER A 111 -0.60 10.44 5.65
CA SER A 111 -0.22 10.84 7.00
C SER A 111 1.30 10.85 7.10
N VAL A 112 1.84 11.70 7.95
CA VAL A 112 3.26 11.72 8.27
C VAL A 112 3.40 11.33 9.73
N VAL A 113 4.11 10.23 9.97
CA VAL A 113 4.47 9.77 11.31
C VAL A 113 5.94 10.09 11.49
N GLY A 114 6.27 10.89 12.49
CA GLY A 114 7.65 11.17 12.88
C GLY A 114 7.86 10.72 14.31
N GLY A 115 9.01 10.11 14.60
CA GLY A 115 9.49 10.05 15.98
C GLY A 115 10.24 11.34 16.34
N PRO A 116 10.23 11.76 17.62
CA PRO A 116 11.24 12.69 18.13
C PRO A 116 12.65 12.11 17.92
N GLU A 117 13.68 12.97 18.02
CA GLU A 117 15.10 12.69 17.71
C GLU A 117 15.47 11.20 17.74
N HIS A 118 15.99 10.69 16.62
CA HIS A 118 16.49 9.32 16.33
C HIS A 118 15.55 8.32 15.63
N GLU A 119 14.38 8.72 15.13
CA GLU A 119 13.57 7.86 14.23
C GLU A 119 13.41 8.46 12.82
N ASP A 120 13.30 7.59 11.82
CA ASP A 120 13.03 7.97 10.42
C ASP A 120 11.71 8.75 10.34
N ARG A 121 11.64 9.76 9.47
CA ARG A 121 10.38 10.38 9.08
C ARG A 121 9.64 9.43 8.13
N VAL A 122 8.43 9.02 8.51
CA VAL A 122 7.63 8.06 7.74
C VAL A 122 6.42 8.74 7.11
N GLU A 123 6.29 8.61 5.80
CA GLU A 123 5.07 8.98 5.07
C GLU A 123 4.23 7.73 4.79
N LEU A 124 2.97 7.75 5.24
CA LEU A 124 1.97 6.74 4.95
C LEU A 124 1.02 7.25 3.86
N HIS A 125 0.73 6.41 2.87
CA HIS A 125 -0.13 6.72 1.73
C HIS A 125 -1.13 5.60 1.51
N SER A 126 -2.41 5.94 1.41
CA SER A 126 -3.45 4.99 1.02
C SER A 126 -3.34 4.63 -0.45
N LEU A 127 -3.52 3.35 -0.78
CA LEU A 127 -3.54 2.86 -2.17
C LEU A 127 -4.96 2.41 -2.54
N GLY A 128 -5.47 2.92 -3.66
CA GLY A 128 -6.81 2.64 -4.16
C GLY A 128 -7.63 3.90 -4.45
N THR A 129 -8.72 3.71 -5.18
CA THR A 129 -9.61 4.81 -5.63
C THR A 129 -10.95 4.86 -4.89
N GLY A 130 -11.18 3.91 -3.98
CA GLY A 130 -12.45 3.73 -3.29
C GLY A 130 -12.60 4.47 -1.96
N ARG A 131 -13.82 4.41 -1.41
CA ARG A 131 -14.16 4.93 -0.08
C ARG A 131 -13.39 4.26 1.05
N ARG A 132 -12.83 3.06 0.79
CA ARG A 132 -11.88 2.37 1.66
C ARG A 132 -10.69 1.84 0.85
N PRO A 133 -9.49 2.39 1.06
CA PRO A 133 -8.28 1.83 0.47
C PRO A 133 -7.99 0.44 1.05
N ARG A 134 -7.70 -0.51 0.15
CA ARG A 134 -7.38 -1.91 0.48
C ARG A 134 -5.89 -2.17 0.65
N ALA A 135 -5.06 -1.15 0.48
CA ALA A 135 -3.64 -1.25 0.72
C ALA A 135 -3.09 0.10 1.17
N ALA A 136 -1.90 0.07 1.76
CA ALA A 136 -1.17 1.28 2.11
C ALA A 136 0.32 1.12 1.80
N LEU A 137 0.98 2.23 1.52
CA LEU A 137 2.42 2.32 1.35
C LEU A 137 3.00 3.14 2.49
N ALA A 138 4.01 2.62 3.18
CA ALA A 138 4.88 3.41 4.05
C ALA A 138 6.20 3.68 3.35
N VAL A 139 6.71 4.90 3.47
CA VAL A 139 8.05 5.31 3.01
C VAL A 139 8.75 6.01 4.16
N GLY A 140 9.85 5.44 4.64
CA GLY A 140 10.66 6.03 5.70
C GLY A 140 11.96 6.60 5.16
N THR A 141 12.24 7.85 5.53
CA THR A 141 13.45 8.59 5.13
C THR A 141 14.06 9.31 6.33
N ALA A 142 15.38 9.55 6.30
CA ALA A 142 16.06 10.24 7.39
C ALA A 142 15.62 11.72 7.55
N ALA A 143 15.19 12.35 6.45
CA ALA A 143 14.70 13.72 6.42
C ALA A 143 13.53 13.87 5.42
N ALA A 144 12.95 15.07 5.34
CA ALA A 144 11.90 15.33 4.34
C ALA A 144 12.44 15.11 2.91
N PRO A 145 11.73 14.34 2.06
CA PRO A 145 12.20 14.02 0.72
C PRO A 145 12.30 15.27 -0.15
N GLY A 146 13.37 15.34 -0.94
CA GLY A 146 13.57 16.34 -1.97
C GLY A 146 12.56 16.20 -3.11
N THR A 147 12.73 16.99 -4.16
CA THR A 147 11.78 17.01 -5.28
C THR A 147 11.81 15.69 -6.06
N ALA A 148 12.99 15.12 -6.31
CA ALA A 148 13.14 13.88 -7.09
C ALA A 148 12.57 12.67 -6.34
N GLU A 149 12.83 12.57 -5.03
CA GLU A 149 12.32 11.53 -4.16
C GLU A 149 10.79 11.59 -4.08
N ARG A 150 10.22 12.80 -3.97
CA ARG A 150 8.77 12.99 -4.03
C ARG A 150 8.18 12.51 -5.35
N TYR A 151 8.82 12.75 -6.50
CA TYR A 151 8.36 12.22 -7.78
C TYR A 151 8.39 10.68 -7.81
N ALA A 152 9.43 10.06 -7.23
CA ALA A 152 9.54 8.61 -7.11
C ALA A 152 8.42 8.02 -6.25
N VAL A 153 8.13 8.61 -5.08
CA VAL A 153 7.05 8.20 -4.19
C VAL A 153 5.69 8.28 -4.89
N HIS A 154 5.38 9.39 -5.56
CA HIS A 154 4.11 9.53 -6.28
C HIS A 154 3.98 8.53 -7.45
N SER A 155 5.09 8.26 -8.15
CA SER A 155 5.12 7.25 -9.23
C SER A 155 4.85 5.85 -8.68
N ALA A 156 5.47 5.50 -7.55
CA ALA A 156 5.23 4.24 -6.86
C ALA A 156 3.78 4.10 -6.39
N ILE A 157 3.19 5.15 -5.79
CA ILE A 157 1.77 5.18 -5.39
C ILE A 157 0.87 4.91 -6.59
N ALA A 158 1.12 5.57 -7.73
CA ALA A 158 0.32 5.38 -8.94
C ALA A 158 0.42 3.95 -9.47
N LEU A 159 1.65 3.41 -9.60
CA LEU A 159 1.88 2.04 -10.08
C LEU A 159 1.26 1.00 -9.15
N LEU A 160 1.46 1.12 -7.83
CA LEU A 160 0.90 0.20 -6.85
C LEU A 160 -0.64 0.30 -6.78
N THR A 161 -1.20 1.50 -6.95
CA THR A 161 -2.66 1.67 -7.05
C THR A 161 -3.21 0.95 -8.27
N LEU A 162 -2.55 1.08 -9.43
CA LEU A 162 -2.97 0.40 -10.67
C LEU A 162 -2.91 -1.13 -10.54
N THR A 163 -1.84 -1.68 -9.94
CA THR A 163 -1.72 -3.13 -9.73
C THR A 163 -2.76 -3.63 -8.72
N THR A 164 -3.08 -2.84 -7.71
CA THR A 164 -4.12 -3.19 -6.71
C THR A 164 -5.52 -3.16 -7.34
N GLU A 165 -5.85 -2.17 -8.17
CA GLU A 165 -7.16 -2.10 -8.84
C GLU A 165 -7.35 -3.21 -9.88
N ARG A 166 -6.29 -3.61 -10.61
CA ARG A 166 -6.37 -4.78 -11.51
C ARG A 166 -6.71 -6.05 -10.75
N SER A 167 -6.13 -6.22 -9.57
CA SER A 167 -6.39 -7.36 -8.68
C SER A 167 -7.84 -7.35 -8.16
N ARG A 168 -8.43 -6.17 -7.96
CA ARG A 168 -9.83 -6.04 -7.50
C ARG A 168 -10.85 -6.62 -8.47
N SER A 169 -10.69 -6.39 -9.77
CA SER A 169 -11.60 -6.93 -10.78
C SER A 169 -11.57 -8.46 -10.82
N LEU A 170 -10.35 -9.02 -10.72
CA LEU A 170 -10.14 -10.46 -10.63
C LEU A 170 -10.79 -11.03 -9.37
N HIS A 171 -10.52 -10.42 -8.21
CA HIS A 171 -11.09 -10.84 -6.93
C HIS A 171 -12.62 -10.78 -6.94
N ALA A 172 -13.23 -9.76 -7.56
CA ALA A 172 -14.69 -9.70 -7.73
C ALA A 172 -15.25 -10.78 -8.68
N ALA A 173 -14.44 -11.29 -9.62
CA ALA A 173 -14.81 -12.44 -10.44
C ALA A 173 -14.68 -13.75 -9.65
N GLU A 174 -13.58 -13.94 -8.92
CA GLU A 174 -13.36 -15.08 -8.03
C GLU A 174 -14.45 -15.18 -6.96
N GLN A 175 -14.84 -14.07 -6.35
CA GLN A 175 -15.93 -14.04 -5.37
C GLN A 175 -17.25 -14.52 -5.98
N ARG A 176 -17.56 -14.16 -7.23
CA ARG A 176 -18.78 -14.62 -7.91
C ARG A 176 -18.75 -16.12 -8.15
N ILE A 177 -17.57 -16.66 -8.49
CA ILE A 177 -17.36 -18.11 -8.61
C ILE A 177 -17.53 -18.78 -7.24
N GLY A 178 -16.89 -18.26 -6.20
CA GLY A 178 -17.02 -18.76 -4.82
C GLY A 178 -18.46 -18.78 -4.33
N THR A 179 -19.22 -17.72 -4.58
CA THR A 179 -20.66 -17.67 -4.26
C THR A 179 -21.45 -18.73 -5.03
N ALA A 180 -21.15 -18.96 -6.30
CA ALA A 180 -21.80 -20.00 -7.09
C ALA A 180 -21.48 -21.41 -6.56
N VAL A 181 -20.21 -21.67 -6.25
CA VAL A 181 -19.73 -22.92 -5.64
C VAL A 181 -20.44 -23.19 -4.31
N LEU A 182 -20.51 -22.21 -3.41
CA LEU A 182 -21.22 -22.35 -2.14
C LEU A 182 -22.70 -22.69 -2.36
N ARG A 183 -23.37 -22.01 -3.30
CA ARG A 183 -24.78 -22.28 -3.63
C ARG A 183 -25.00 -23.70 -4.16
N MET A 184 -24.11 -24.20 -5.02
CA MET A 184 -24.15 -25.58 -5.52
C MET A 184 -23.97 -26.59 -4.38
N LEU A 185 -23.01 -26.35 -3.47
CA LEU A 185 -22.80 -27.20 -2.29
C LEU A 185 -24.05 -27.25 -1.40
N LEU A 186 -24.66 -26.10 -1.13
CA LEU A 186 -25.90 -25.99 -0.34
C LEU A 186 -27.11 -26.64 -1.05
N ALA A 187 -27.11 -26.66 -2.38
CA ALA A 187 -28.12 -27.36 -3.19
C ALA A 187 -27.89 -28.89 -3.26
N GLY A 188 -26.79 -29.40 -2.68
CA GLY A 188 -26.45 -30.82 -2.75
C GLY A 188 -25.82 -31.25 -4.07
N GLU A 189 -25.20 -30.33 -4.81
CA GLU A 189 -24.55 -30.56 -6.11
C GLU A 189 -23.00 -30.48 -6.02
N PRO A 190 -22.33 -31.36 -5.25
CA PRO A 190 -20.89 -31.24 -5.00
C PRO A 190 -20.03 -31.49 -6.26
N ASP A 191 -20.50 -32.30 -7.21
CA ASP A 191 -19.77 -32.57 -8.45
C ASP A 191 -19.74 -31.33 -9.36
N HIS A 192 -20.86 -30.60 -9.47
CA HIS A 192 -20.91 -29.33 -10.18
C HIS A 192 -20.07 -28.25 -9.49
N ALA A 193 -20.11 -28.19 -8.15
CA ALA A 193 -19.30 -27.28 -7.37
C ALA A 193 -17.80 -27.50 -7.64
N ARG A 194 -17.32 -28.75 -7.65
CA ARG A 194 -15.93 -29.09 -7.99
C ARG A 194 -15.59 -28.76 -9.44
N ALA A 195 -16.47 -29.07 -10.38
CA ALA A 195 -16.26 -28.76 -11.80
C ALA A 195 -16.12 -27.25 -12.07
N VAL A 196 -16.93 -26.42 -11.40
CA VAL A 196 -16.86 -24.95 -11.53
C VAL A 196 -15.68 -24.35 -10.77
N ALA A 197 -15.35 -24.89 -9.59
CA ALA A 197 -14.17 -24.48 -8.84
C ALA A 197 -12.87 -24.75 -9.61
N GLY A 198 -12.78 -25.87 -10.32
CA GLY A 198 -11.53 -26.31 -10.95
C GLY A 198 -10.41 -26.38 -9.91
N ASP A 199 -9.24 -25.83 -10.24
CA ASP A 199 -8.08 -25.80 -9.35
C ASP A 199 -8.08 -24.63 -8.35
N LEU A 200 -9.11 -23.75 -8.37
CA LEU A 200 -9.12 -22.47 -7.64
C LEU A 200 -8.96 -22.63 -6.12
N TYR A 201 -9.50 -23.71 -5.56
CA TYR A 201 -9.43 -24.01 -4.13
C TYR A 201 -8.58 -25.25 -3.82
N GLY A 202 -7.72 -25.67 -4.76
CA GLY A 202 -6.92 -26.89 -4.63
C GLY A 202 -7.76 -28.08 -4.18
N GLY A 203 -7.28 -28.80 -3.16
CA GLY A 203 -7.98 -29.97 -2.59
C GLY A 203 -9.09 -29.67 -1.59
N LEU A 204 -9.50 -28.41 -1.39
CA LEU A 204 -10.48 -28.03 -0.34
C LEU A 204 -11.81 -28.79 -0.48
N LEU A 205 -12.25 -29.04 -1.72
CA LEU A 205 -13.53 -29.71 -2.01
C LEU A 205 -13.39 -31.23 -2.20
N ASP A 206 -12.18 -31.77 -2.05
CA ASP A 206 -11.86 -33.20 -2.24
C ASP A 206 -11.80 -33.98 -0.92
N ALA A 207 -11.83 -33.26 0.21
CA ALA A 207 -11.79 -33.82 1.56
C ALA A 207 -12.88 -33.18 2.45
N PRO A 208 -13.19 -33.76 3.63
CA PRO A 208 -14.05 -33.10 4.60
C PRO A 208 -13.50 -31.72 4.97
N PHE A 209 -14.35 -30.71 4.93
CA PHE A 209 -14.03 -29.32 5.29
C PHE A 209 -14.86 -28.86 6.48
N ARG A 210 -14.36 -27.82 7.16
CA ARG A 210 -15.05 -27.10 8.22
C ARG A 210 -15.78 -25.90 7.63
N MET A 211 -17.04 -25.73 8.02
CA MET A 211 -17.84 -24.55 7.69
C MET A 211 -17.94 -23.64 8.91
N ILE A 212 -17.52 -22.39 8.76
CA ILE A 212 -17.62 -21.34 9.76
C ILE A 212 -18.61 -20.30 9.25
N VAL A 213 -19.55 -19.89 10.08
CA VAL A 213 -20.52 -18.85 9.76
C VAL A 213 -20.39 -17.72 10.77
N ALA A 214 -20.08 -16.52 10.31
CA ALA A 214 -20.12 -15.31 11.12
C ALA A 214 -21.36 -14.50 10.75
N ASP A 215 -22.08 -14.01 11.74
CA ASP A 215 -23.27 -13.16 11.58
C ASP A 215 -23.00 -11.78 12.19
N SER A 216 -23.54 -10.73 11.58
CA SER A 216 -23.47 -9.39 12.15
C SER A 216 -24.53 -9.22 13.23
N LEU A 217 -24.13 -8.94 14.48
CA LEU A 217 -25.09 -8.74 15.57
C LEU A 217 -25.95 -7.47 15.34
N PRO A 218 -27.28 -7.58 15.22
CA PRO A 218 -28.15 -6.41 15.08
C PRO A 218 -28.14 -5.61 16.38
N GLY A 219 -27.72 -4.33 16.30
CA GLY A 219 -27.72 -3.41 17.45
C GLY A 219 -26.36 -2.87 17.86
N ALA A 220 -25.26 -3.43 17.35
CA ALA A 220 -23.98 -2.72 17.34
C ALA A 220 -24.10 -1.60 16.29
N ARG A 221 -24.64 -0.44 16.70
CA ARG A 221 -24.78 0.75 15.86
C ARG A 221 -23.60 0.83 14.91
N ALA A 222 -23.88 0.70 13.61
CA ALA A 222 -23.05 1.34 12.61
C ALA A 222 -23.03 2.81 12.99
N THR A 223 -22.03 3.23 13.76
CA THR A 223 -21.64 4.63 13.79
C THR A 223 -21.44 5.03 12.32
N ALA A 224 -21.55 6.31 11.97
CA ALA A 224 -21.27 6.74 10.61
C ALA A 224 -19.85 6.35 10.12
N THR A 225 -19.00 5.85 11.03
CA THR A 225 -17.66 5.26 10.89
C THR A 225 -17.59 3.73 11.04
N GLY A 226 -18.69 3.04 11.39
CA GLY A 226 -18.76 1.61 11.68
C GLY A 226 -18.69 0.81 10.40
N GLY A 227 -17.48 0.43 10.02
CA GLY A 227 -17.27 -0.19 8.73
C GLY A 227 -17.83 -1.59 8.58
N ASP A 228 -18.02 -2.03 7.33
CA ASP A 228 -18.18 -3.42 6.90
C ASP A 228 -17.18 -4.37 7.63
N ARG A 229 -17.60 -4.84 8.81
CA ARG A 229 -16.81 -5.72 9.69
C ARG A 229 -16.67 -7.10 9.08
N LEU A 230 -17.72 -7.59 8.40
CA LEU A 230 -17.69 -8.87 7.70
C LEU A 230 -16.73 -8.81 6.52
N GLY A 231 -16.72 -7.73 5.75
CA GLY A 231 -15.72 -7.50 4.71
C GLY A 231 -14.29 -7.42 5.27
N THR A 232 -14.11 -6.78 6.42
CA THR A 232 -12.79 -6.74 7.09
C THR A 232 -12.36 -8.12 7.58
N LEU A 233 -13.28 -8.91 8.13
CA LEU A 233 -13.03 -10.29 8.55
C LEU A 233 -12.71 -11.19 7.33
N ALA A 234 -13.44 -11.03 6.23
CA ALA A 234 -13.19 -11.74 4.98
C ALA A 234 -11.77 -11.47 4.47
N GLU A 235 -11.38 -10.20 4.35
CA GLU A 235 -10.04 -9.79 3.95
C GLU A 235 -8.95 -10.35 4.88
N ALA A 236 -9.19 -10.35 6.20
CA ALA A 236 -8.25 -10.89 7.18
C ALA A 236 -8.09 -12.41 7.06
N LEU A 237 -9.19 -13.15 6.83
CA LEU A 237 -9.17 -14.60 6.64
C LEU A 237 -8.47 -15.01 5.36
N GLU A 238 -8.78 -14.35 4.24
CA GLU A 238 -8.12 -14.59 2.95
C GLU A 238 -6.62 -14.29 3.04
N SER A 239 -6.25 -13.18 3.68
CA SER A 239 -4.84 -12.81 3.90
C SER A 239 -4.13 -13.82 4.81
N ALA A 240 -4.79 -14.33 5.85
CA ALA A 240 -4.23 -15.38 6.71
C ALA A 240 -4.02 -16.71 5.96
N ALA A 241 -5.00 -17.12 5.16
CA ALA A 241 -4.95 -18.33 4.35
C ALA A 241 -3.85 -18.27 3.28
N ALA A 242 -3.72 -17.13 2.59
CA ALA A 242 -2.64 -16.90 1.62
C ALA A 242 -1.24 -17.04 2.25
N ARG A 243 -1.06 -16.63 3.52
CA ARG A 243 0.20 -16.79 4.25
C ARG A 243 0.47 -18.21 4.71
N SER A 244 -0.55 -18.95 5.14
CA SER A 244 -0.40 -20.35 5.54
C SER A 244 -0.30 -21.30 4.36
N GLY A 245 -0.64 -20.84 3.15
CA GLY A 245 -0.75 -21.69 1.96
C GLY A 245 -1.99 -22.58 2.00
N GLU A 246 -2.98 -22.25 2.84
CA GLU A 246 -4.24 -22.99 2.94
C GLU A 246 -5.26 -22.43 1.97
N ALA A 247 -6.02 -23.31 1.31
CA ALA A 247 -7.14 -22.91 0.49
C ALA A 247 -8.36 -22.64 1.37
N VAL A 248 -8.96 -21.47 1.22
CA VAL A 248 -10.22 -21.10 1.88
C VAL A 248 -11.21 -20.58 0.84
N LEU A 249 -12.49 -20.90 1.03
CA LEU A 249 -13.59 -20.27 0.30
C LEU A 249 -14.30 -19.34 1.26
N VAL A 250 -14.18 -18.03 1.04
CA VAL A 250 -14.84 -16.98 1.82
C VAL A 250 -15.95 -16.37 0.98
N VAL A 251 -17.19 -16.39 1.48
CA VAL A 251 -18.37 -15.91 0.74
C VAL A 251 -19.23 -15.01 1.62
N PRO A 252 -19.36 -13.71 1.30
CA PRO A 252 -20.35 -12.85 1.94
C PRO A 252 -21.75 -13.19 1.41
N GLU A 253 -22.68 -13.47 2.32
CA GLU A 253 -24.07 -13.79 2.04
C GLU A 253 -24.99 -12.89 2.88
N GLY A 254 -25.34 -11.72 2.34
CA GLY A 254 -26.16 -10.72 3.05
C GLY A 254 -25.46 -10.20 4.30
N GLU A 255 -26.05 -10.44 5.47
CA GLU A 255 -25.51 -10.07 6.79
C GLU A 255 -24.61 -11.16 7.40
N ARG A 256 -24.22 -12.17 6.61
CA ARG A 256 -23.37 -13.28 7.05
C ARG A 256 -22.12 -13.41 6.20
N LEU A 257 -21.10 -14.00 6.81
CA LEU A 257 -19.91 -14.48 6.12
C LEU A 257 -19.81 -15.99 6.31
N VAL A 258 -19.78 -16.74 5.22
CA VAL A 258 -19.58 -18.19 5.22
C VAL A 258 -18.16 -18.49 4.77
N VAL A 259 -17.46 -19.34 5.51
CA VAL A 259 -16.07 -19.70 5.27
C VAL A 259 -15.96 -21.22 5.25
N LEU A 260 -15.39 -21.78 4.18
CA LEU A 260 -14.97 -23.17 4.12
C LEU A 260 -13.45 -23.24 4.23
N ALA A 261 -12.96 -24.09 5.12
CA ALA A 261 -11.54 -24.33 5.37
C ALA A 261 -11.29 -25.84 5.57
N ALA A 262 -10.10 -26.33 5.24
CA ALA A 262 -9.69 -27.71 5.48
C ALA A 262 -9.53 -28.01 7.00
#